data_AF-A0A352SU68-F1
#
_entry.id   AF-A0A352SU68-F1
#
_cell.length_a   1.000
_cell.length_b   1.000
_cell.length_c   1.000
_cell.angle_alpha   90.00
_cell.angle_beta   90.00
_cell.angle_gamma   90.00
#
_symmetry.space_group_name_H-M   'P 1'
#
loop_
_entity.id
_entity.type
_entity.pdbx_description
1 polymer ?
#
loop_
_entity_poly.entity_id
_entity_poly.type
_entity_poly.pdbx_seq_one_letter_code
_entity_poly.pdbx_strand_id
1 'polypeptide(L)'
;MSMRFSIITAGVIAGMLVAGSAQARDQISIVGSSTVYPFATIVAEKFGQSSGFKTPVIESTGSGGGMKLFCKGVGVEHPDITNASRAMKSKEAKLCKDAGVEYQEFVVGNDGIAVSNSLATQRYSIS
;
A
#
# COMPACT_ATOMS: atom_id res chain seq x y z
N MET A 1 3.62 -23.93 -57.58
CA MET A 1 3.32 -22.77 -56.70
C MET A 1 2.68 -23.27 -55.40
N SER A 2 3.40 -23.98 -54.51
CA SER A 2 2.74 -24.70 -53.39
C SER A 2 3.51 -24.70 -52.06
N MET A 3 4.50 -23.83 -51.85
CA MET A 3 5.39 -23.94 -50.67
C MET A 3 5.51 -22.66 -49.83
N ARG A 4 4.54 -21.74 -49.96
CA ARG A 4 4.59 -20.43 -49.25
C ARG A 4 3.55 -20.26 -48.14
N PHE A 5 2.61 -21.20 -47.98
CA PHE A 5 1.56 -21.11 -46.95
C PHE A 5 1.89 -21.84 -45.63
N SER A 6 2.84 -22.78 -45.62
CA SER A 6 3.15 -23.58 -44.41
C SER A 6 4.00 -22.86 -43.36
N ILE A 7 4.68 -21.76 -43.71
CA ILE A 7 5.55 -21.04 -42.77
C ILE A 7 4.73 -20.12 -41.84
N ILE A 8 3.57 -19.66 -42.29
CA ILE A 8 2.71 -18.74 -41.51
C ILE A 8 2.00 -19.49 -40.37
N THR A 9 1.65 -20.76 -40.58
CA THR A 9 0.93 -21.57 -39.57
C THR A 9 1.82 -21.99 -38.39
N ALA A 10 3.14 -22.16 -38.62
CA ALA A 10 4.08 -22.53 -37.56
C ALA A 10 4.39 -21.35 -36.61
N GLY A 11 4.35 -20.10 -37.09
CA GLY A 11 4.59 -18.91 -36.26
C GLY A 11 3.48 -18.62 -35.26
N VAL A 12 2.23 -18.99 -35.57
CA VAL A 12 1.07 -18.76 -34.69
C VAL A 12 1.06 -19.70 -33.47
N ILE A 13 1.57 -20.93 -33.63
CA ILE A 13 1.61 -21.92 -32.54
C ILE A 13 2.72 -21.61 -31.53
N ALA A 14 3.82 -20.99 -31.96
CA ALA A 14 4.93 -20.59 -31.08
C ALA A 14 4.60 -19.36 -30.20
N GLY A 15 3.61 -18.54 -30.58
CA GLY A 15 3.21 -17.34 -29.83
C GLY A 15 2.30 -17.61 -28.63
N MET A 16 1.67 -18.80 -28.54
CA MET A 16 0.68 -19.11 -27.50
C MET A 16 1.28 -19.59 -26.17
N LEU A 17 2.60 -19.80 -26.09
CA LEU A 17 3.26 -20.36 -24.89
C LEU A 17 3.75 -19.30 -23.90
N VAL A 18 3.58 -18.01 -24.17
CA VAL A 18 3.94 -16.90 -23.25
C VAL A 18 2.69 -16.22 -22.68
N ALA A 19 1.69 -17.01 -22.30
CA ALA A 19 0.67 -16.55 -21.37
C ALA A 19 1.22 -16.74 -19.95
N GLY A 20 2.06 -15.81 -19.49
CA GLY A 20 2.50 -15.77 -18.10
C GLY A 20 1.28 -15.65 -17.19
N SER A 21 1.08 -16.59 -16.29
CA SER A 21 0.05 -16.50 -15.26
C SER A 21 0.36 -15.30 -14.37
N ALA A 22 -0.49 -14.28 -14.41
CA ALA A 22 -0.41 -13.18 -13.45
C ALA A 22 -0.66 -13.76 -12.05
N GLN A 23 0.40 -13.92 -11.26
CA GLN A 23 0.30 -14.31 -9.85
C GLN A 23 -0.06 -13.08 -9.04
N ALA A 24 -1.36 -12.86 -8.85
CA ALA A 24 -1.84 -11.89 -7.88
C ALA A 24 -1.49 -12.36 -6.46
N ARG A 25 -1.14 -11.42 -5.58
CA ARG A 25 -0.94 -11.71 -4.17
C ARG A 25 -2.31 -11.85 -3.49
N ASP A 26 -2.52 -12.94 -2.78
CA ASP A 26 -3.78 -13.24 -2.06
C ASP A 26 -3.97 -12.47 -0.74
N GLN A 27 -3.10 -11.50 -0.44
CA GLN A 27 -3.07 -10.83 0.85
C GLN A 27 -2.80 -9.34 0.66
N ILE A 28 -3.61 -8.54 1.35
CA ILE A 28 -3.47 -7.08 1.39
C ILE A 28 -2.23 -6.72 2.21
N SER A 29 -1.38 -5.88 1.64
CA SER A 29 -0.21 -5.30 2.29
C SER A 29 -0.45 -3.82 2.58
N ILE A 30 -0.18 -3.43 3.83
CA ILE A 30 -0.42 -2.09 4.34
C ILE A 30 0.87 -1.57 4.97
N VAL A 31 1.22 -0.32 4.69
CA VAL A 31 2.36 0.37 5.33
C VAL A 31 1.91 1.70 5.92
N GLY A 32 2.59 2.23 6.93
CA GLY A 32 2.40 3.64 7.27
C GLY A 32 2.65 4.03 8.72
N SER A 33 1.86 5.00 9.17
CA SER A 33 1.97 5.65 10.48
C SER A 33 2.09 4.67 11.65
N SER A 34 3.08 4.90 12.51
CA SER A 34 3.23 4.21 13.79
C SER A 34 2.11 4.53 14.78
N THR A 35 1.45 5.69 14.66
CA THR A 35 0.32 6.05 15.54
C THR A 35 -0.98 5.38 15.10
N VAL A 36 -1.13 5.07 13.81
CA VAL A 36 -2.31 4.37 13.26
C VAL A 36 -2.14 2.85 13.29
N TYR A 37 -0.89 2.37 13.29
CA TYR A 37 -0.52 0.95 13.34
C TYR A 37 -1.36 0.11 14.32
N PRO A 38 -1.44 0.41 15.63
CA PRO A 38 -2.17 -0.45 16.57
C PRO A 38 -3.66 -0.57 16.25
N PHE A 39 -4.29 0.51 15.75
CA PHE A 39 -5.70 0.50 15.35
C PHE A 39 -5.90 -0.32 14.07
N ALA A 40 -5.05 -0.10 13.07
CA ALA A 40 -5.10 -0.84 11.80
C ALA A 40 -4.90 -2.34 12.02
N THR A 41 -4.01 -2.75 12.93
CA THR A 41 -3.75 -4.16 13.25
C THR A 41 -5.01 -4.85 13.78
N ILE A 42 -5.71 -4.21 14.72
CA ILE A 42 -6.96 -4.77 15.26
C ILE A 42 -8.03 -4.90 14.16
N VAL A 43 -8.13 -3.92 13.25
CA VAL A 43 -9.06 -3.97 12.12
C VAL A 43 -8.70 -5.12 11.18
N ALA A 44 -7.42 -5.30 10.84
CA ALA A 44 -6.96 -6.38 9.98
C ALA A 44 -7.24 -7.76 10.60
N GLU A 45 -6.96 -7.94 11.88
CA GLU A 45 -7.25 -9.19 12.60
C GLU A 45 -8.75 -9.52 12.57
N LYS A 46 -9.61 -8.54 12.89
CA LYS A 46 -11.07 -8.72 12.83
C LYS A 46 -11.56 -9.03 11.43
N PHE A 47 -10.99 -8.37 10.41
CA PHE A 47 -11.30 -8.65 9.02
C PHE A 47 -10.94 -10.09 8.66
N GLY A 48 -9.72 -10.56 8.98
CA GLY A 48 -9.31 -11.94 8.70
C GLY A 48 -10.17 -13.00 9.41
N GLN A 49 -10.58 -12.72 10.65
CA GLN A 49 -11.43 -13.62 11.44
C GLN A 49 -12.88 -13.74 10.91
N SER A 50 -13.41 -12.67 10.30
CA SER A 50 -14.84 -12.58 9.95
C SER A 50 -15.16 -12.70 8.46
N SER A 51 -14.18 -12.49 7.58
CA SER A 51 -14.43 -12.34 6.15
C SER A 51 -14.05 -13.56 5.29
N GLY A 52 -13.32 -14.52 5.86
CA GLY A 52 -12.75 -15.65 5.11
C GLY A 52 -11.53 -15.30 4.23
N PHE A 53 -11.14 -14.02 4.19
CA PHE A 53 -9.90 -13.57 3.53
C PHE A 53 -8.70 -13.71 4.47
N LYS A 54 -7.49 -13.78 3.90
CA LYS A 54 -6.24 -13.72 4.68
C LYS A 54 -6.16 -12.39 5.42
N THR A 55 -5.77 -12.44 6.69
CA THR A 55 -5.51 -11.25 7.51
C THR A 55 -4.50 -10.33 6.79
N PRO A 56 -4.82 -9.05 6.57
CA PRO A 56 -3.88 -8.09 6.00
C PRO A 56 -2.58 -7.99 6.81
N VAL A 57 -1.45 -7.85 6.12
CA VAL A 57 -0.16 -7.59 6.76
C VAL A 57 0.05 -6.09 6.84
N ILE A 58 0.39 -5.62 8.03
CA ILE A 58 0.63 -4.19 8.29
C ILE A 58 2.05 -4.00 8.80
N GLU A 59 2.78 -3.06 8.21
CA GLU A 59 4.12 -2.69 8.65
C GLU A 59 4.16 -1.22 9.11
N SER A 60 4.67 -1.01 10.32
CA SER A 60 4.89 0.33 10.88
C SER A 60 6.15 0.95 10.27
N THR A 61 5.99 1.96 9.41
CA THR A 61 7.07 2.62 8.67
C THR A 61 7.08 4.15 8.83
N GLY A 62 6.11 4.69 9.57
CA GLY A 62 5.82 6.13 9.66
C GLY A 62 5.09 6.66 8.42
N SER A 63 4.29 7.72 8.56
CA SER A 63 3.46 8.26 7.46
C SER A 63 4.27 8.61 6.21
N GLY A 64 5.45 9.22 6.37
CA GLY A 64 6.32 9.57 5.24
C GLY A 64 7.01 8.35 4.61
N GLY A 65 7.42 7.38 5.43
CA GLY A 65 8.02 6.13 4.96
C GLY A 65 7.03 5.28 4.18
N GLY A 66 5.81 5.14 4.72
CA GLY A 66 4.71 4.43 4.08
C GLY A 66 4.33 5.03 2.73
N MET A 67 4.13 6.35 2.66
CA MET A 67 3.86 7.03 1.39
C MET A 67 5.00 6.85 0.37
N LYS A 68 6.27 6.85 0.82
CA LYS A 68 7.39 6.57 -0.07
C LYS A 68 7.37 5.15 -0.61
N LEU A 69 6.94 4.17 0.18
CA LEU A 69 6.84 2.76 -0.26
C LEU A 69 5.63 2.54 -1.17
N PHE A 70 4.49 3.11 -0.82
CA PHE A 70 3.24 3.06 -1.59
C PHE A 70 3.38 3.75 -2.96
N CYS A 71 3.93 4.96 -3.00
CA CYS A 71 4.14 5.70 -4.24
C CYS A 71 5.32 5.17 -5.10
N LYS A 72 5.82 3.94 -4.90
CA LYS A 72 6.85 3.34 -5.77
C LYS A 72 6.29 2.74 -7.04
N GLY A 73 4.99 2.42 -7.08
CA GLY A 73 4.35 1.82 -8.24
C GLY A 73 3.08 1.05 -7.87
N VAL A 74 2.52 0.36 -8.85
CA VAL A 74 1.34 -0.50 -8.72
C VAL A 74 1.76 -1.92 -9.05
N GLY A 75 1.35 -2.89 -8.23
CA GLY A 75 1.75 -4.29 -8.43
C GLY A 75 1.84 -5.04 -7.10
N VAL A 76 2.10 -6.34 -7.18
CA VAL A 76 2.16 -7.23 -6.01
C VAL A 76 3.38 -6.98 -5.13
N GLU A 77 4.40 -6.32 -5.68
CA GLU A 77 5.62 -5.87 -5.02
C GLU A 77 5.45 -4.55 -4.25
N HIS A 78 4.32 -3.88 -4.40
CA HIS A 78 4.01 -2.60 -3.75
C HIS A 78 2.91 -2.76 -2.69
N PRO A 79 2.88 -1.90 -1.66
CA PRO A 79 1.78 -1.88 -0.70
C PRO A 79 0.47 -1.47 -1.36
N ASP A 80 -0.63 -2.11 -0.96
CA ASP A 80 -1.96 -1.82 -1.50
C ASP A 80 -2.60 -0.60 -0.81
N ILE A 81 -2.24 -0.36 0.45
CA ILE A 81 -2.76 0.74 1.28
C ILE A 81 -1.59 1.42 2.00
N THR A 82 -1.63 2.75 2.09
CA THR A 82 -0.84 3.48 3.08
C THR A 82 -1.73 4.20 4.09
N ASN A 83 -1.57 3.87 5.37
CA ASN A 83 -2.21 4.61 6.44
C ASN A 83 -1.33 5.80 6.88
N ALA A 84 -1.96 6.86 7.38
CA ALA A 84 -1.25 8.09 7.73
C ALA A 84 -1.95 8.83 8.87
N SER A 85 -1.16 9.46 9.73
CA SER A 85 -1.63 10.38 10.78
C SER A 85 -1.83 11.82 10.31
N ARG A 86 -1.68 12.06 9.00
CA ARG A 86 -1.76 13.37 8.36
C ARG A 86 -2.00 13.23 6.85
N ALA A 87 -2.62 14.25 6.25
CA ALA A 87 -2.87 14.31 4.82
C ALA A 87 -1.59 14.21 3.98
N MET A 88 -1.69 13.68 2.76
CA MET A 88 -0.55 13.55 1.85
C MET A 88 0.03 14.93 1.48
N LYS A 89 1.36 15.07 1.50
CA LYS A 89 2.03 16.31 1.07
C LYS A 89 2.05 16.37 -0.46
N SER A 90 2.06 17.57 -1.02
CA SER A 90 2.13 17.75 -2.49
C SER A 90 3.32 17.03 -3.15
N LYS A 91 4.46 16.95 -2.45
CA LYS A 91 5.64 16.21 -2.94
C LYS A 91 5.44 14.70 -2.97
N GLU A 92 4.65 14.14 -2.06
CA GLU A 92 4.32 12.70 -2.02
C GLU A 92 3.27 12.38 -3.07
N ALA A 93 2.26 13.24 -3.23
CA ALA A 93 1.28 13.13 -4.31
C ALA A 93 1.96 13.16 -5.69
N LYS A 94 2.96 14.04 -5.87
CA LYS A 94 3.78 14.06 -7.10
C LYS A 94 4.53 12.74 -7.31
N LEU A 95 5.12 12.16 -6.26
CA LEU A 95 5.79 10.85 -6.36
C LEU A 95 4.83 9.76 -6.83
N CYS A 96 3.62 9.71 -6.25
CA CYS A 96 2.60 8.76 -6.67
C CYS A 96 2.22 8.96 -8.14
N LYS A 97 1.97 10.20 -8.56
CA LYS A 97 1.66 10.53 -9.96
C LYS A 97 2.78 10.14 -10.91
N ASP A 98 4.03 10.47 -10.58
CA ASP A 98 5.21 10.14 -11.40
C ASP A 98 5.38 8.61 -11.54
N ALA A 99 4.95 7.84 -10.54
CA ALA A 99 4.96 6.37 -10.54
C ALA A 99 3.68 5.73 -11.10
N GLY A 100 2.72 6.52 -11.61
CA GLY A 100 1.44 6.01 -12.14
C GLY A 100 0.49 5.46 -11.07
N VAL A 101 0.69 5.83 -9.80
CA VAL A 101 -0.16 5.43 -8.68
C VAL A 101 -1.32 6.42 -8.55
N GLU A 102 -2.49 5.99 -8.97
CA GLU A 102 -3.76 6.65 -8.66
C GLU A 102 -4.26 6.17 -7.30
N TYR A 103 -4.69 7.10 -6.45
CA TYR A 103 -5.09 6.80 -5.07
C TYR A 103 -6.34 7.58 -4.65
N GLN A 104 -7.05 7.02 -3.69
CA GLN A 104 -8.17 7.68 -3.02
C GLN A 104 -7.85 7.83 -1.53
N GLU A 105 -8.06 9.03 -1.00
CA GLU A 105 -7.90 9.31 0.42
C GLU A 105 -9.24 9.10 1.16
N PHE A 106 -9.15 8.43 2.31
CA PHE A 106 -10.28 8.20 3.20
C PHE A 106 -9.94 8.69 4.61
N VAL A 107 -10.77 9.58 5.15
CA VAL A 107 -10.63 10.04 6.53
C VAL A 107 -11.30 9.04 7.45
N VAL A 108 -10.51 8.35 8.27
CA VAL A 108 -10.98 7.32 9.20
C VAL A 108 -11.17 7.82 10.63
N GLY A 109 -10.64 9.00 10.96
CA GLY A 109 -10.74 9.58 12.29
C GLY A 109 -9.88 10.84 12.44
N ASN A 110 -10.03 11.48 13.61
CA ASN A 110 -9.24 12.63 14.03
C ASN A 110 -8.28 12.20 15.14
N ASP A 111 -7.00 12.56 15.00
CA ASP A 111 -5.96 12.27 16.00
C ASP A 111 -5.83 13.42 17.01
N GLY A 112 -5.39 13.11 18.22
CA GLY A 112 -5.21 14.07 19.32
C GLY A 112 -3.80 14.00 19.89
N ILE A 113 -3.17 15.15 20.12
CA ILE A 113 -1.84 15.23 20.74
C ILE A 113 -2.00 15.57 22.23
N ALA A 114 -1.50 14.69 23.09
CA ALA A 114 -1.38 14.94 24.51
C ALA A 114 0.03 15.44 24.84
N VAL A 115 0.12 16.57 25.54
CA VAL A 115 1.38 17.08 26.09
C VAL A 115 1.44 16.69 27.56
N SER A 116 2.49 15.98 27.95
CA SER A 116 2.74 15.59 29.34
C SER A 116 4.08 16.13 29.82
N ASN A 117 4.17 16.41 31.12
CA ASN A 117 5.37 16.93 31.76
C ASN A 117 5.65 16.08 33.02
N SER A 118 6.93 15.81 33.27
CA SER A 118 7.35 15.06 34.45
C SER A 118 7.16 15.88 35.73
N LEU A 119 6.59 15.26 36.76
CA LEU A 119 6.41 15.88 38.07
C LEU A 119 7.74 16.24 38.76
N ALA A 120 8.85 15.61 38.37
CA ALA A 120 10.17 15.89 38.90
C ALA A 120 10.87 17.10 38.24
N THR A 121 10.21 17.77 37.30
CA THR A 121 10.80 18.86 36.50
C THR A 121 10.00 20.15 36.66
N GLN A 122 10.59 21.27 36.25
CA GLN A 122 9.86 22.53 36.17
C GLN A 122 8.64 22.35 35.25
N ARG A 123 7.46 22.74 35.75
CA ARG A 123 6.22 22.66 34.99
C ARG A 123 6.32 23.50 33.72
N TYR A 124 6.01 22.84 32.61
CA TYR A 124 5.90 23.48 31.31
C TYR A 124 4.63 24.34 31.26
N SER A 125 4.76 25.63 30.92
CA SER A 125 3.61 26.52 30.69
C SER A 125 3.21 26.45 29.24
N ILE A 126 1.96 26.05 28.97
CA ILE A 126 1.38 26.06 27.63
C ILE A 126 0.48 27.30 27.55
N SER A 127 1.11 28.46 27.51
CA SER A 127 0.48 29.78 27.30
C SER A 127 1.53 30.79 26.84
#